data_AF-A0A4R1MRL0-F1
#
_entry.id   AF-A0A4R1MRL0-F1
#
_cell.length_a   1.000
_cell.length_b   1.000
_cell.length_c   1.000
_cell.angle_alpha   90.00
_cell.angle_beta   90.00
_cell.angle_gamma   90.00
#
_symmetry.space_group_name_H-M   'P 1'
#
loop_
_entity.id
_entity.type
_entity.pdbx_description
1 polymer ?
#
loop_
_entity_poly.entity_id
_entity_poly.type
_entity_poly.pdbx_seq_one_letter_code
_entity_poly.pdbx_strand_id
1 'polypeptide(L)'
;MAFLGEDRVKCLLDDAHTTTQHDRERLSRDVDDLDEKYFVIVEQYDGLDGGGEALTWFHKARAAAALLYSLDSDAVQGFCETLYEAQAATDDLAGLKALCRR
;
A
#
# COMPACT_ATOMS: atom_id res chain seq x y z
N MET A 1 -2.29 -16.24 -2.07
CA MET A 1 -3.27 -15.38 -2.76
C MET A 1 -2.65 -14.00 -2.89
N ALA A 2 -2.42 -13.54 -4.13
CA ALA A 2 -1.82 -12.24 -4.39
C ALA A 2 -2.84 -11.13 -4.18
N PHE A 3 -2.46 -10.12 -3.40
CA PHE A 3 -3.36 -9.10 -2.85
C PHE A 3 -4.09 -8.23 -3.88
N LEU A 4 -3.50 -8.06 -5.06
CA LEU A 4 -4.08 -7.34 -6.19
C LEU A 4 -4.30 -8.25 -7.41
N GLY A 5 -4.04 -9.57 -7.27
CA GLY A 5 -3.76 -10.46 -8.39
C GLY A 5 -2.34 -10.24 -8.91
N GLU A 6 -1.53 -11.30 -9.03
CA GLU A 6 -0.13 -11.22 -9.49
C GLU A 6 0.00 -10.53 -10.84
N ASP A 7 -0.98 -10.75 -11.73
CA ASP A 7 -1.02 -10.15 -13.06
C ASP A 7 -1.23 -8.63 -13.02
N ARG A 8 -1.97 -8.12 -12.04
CA ARG A 8 -2.24 -6.68 -11.88
C ARG A 8 -1.03 -5.95 -11.33
N VAL A 9 -0.36 -6.53 -10.34
CA VAL A 9 0.90 -5.97 -9.82
C VAL A 9 1.95 -5.92 -10.91
N LYS A 10 2.09 -7.00 -11.69
CA LYS A 10 3.00 -7.01 -12.85
C LYS A 10 2.65 -5.94 -13.88
N CYS A 11 1.37 -5.75 -14.19
CA CYS A 11 0.93 -4.75 -15.16
C CYS A 11 1.22 -3.32 -14.67
N LEU A 12 0.94 -3.02 -13.40
CA LEU A 12 1.21 -1.69 -12.81
C LEU A 12 2.69 -1.37 -12.65
N LEU A 13 3.55 -2.39 -12.62
CA LEU A 13 5.00 -2.26 -12.53
C LEU A 13 5.71 -2.34 -13.89
N ASP A 14 4.97 -2.49 -14.99
CA ASP A 14 5.53 -2.50 -16.34
C ASP A 14 5.80 -1.05 -16.78
N ASP A 15 7.05 -0.77 -17.19
CA ASP A 15 7.48 0.55 -17.67
C ASP A 15 6.68 1.02 -18.91
N ALA A 16 6.06 0.09 -19.65
CA ALA A 16 5.21 0.39 -20.80
C ALA A 16 3.75 0.66 -20.42
N HIS A 17 3.33 0.35 -19.19
CA HIS A 17 1.95 0.56 -18.76
C HIS A 17 1.71 2.03 -18.41
N THR A 18 0.84 2.67 -19.19
CA THR A 18 0.34 4.00 -18.82
C THR A 18 -0.83 3.84 -17.86
N THR A 19 -0.56 4.08 -16.58
CA THR A 19 -1.58 4.02 -15.53
C THR A 19 -2.76 4.95 -15.85
N THR A 20 -3.95 4.38 -15.93
CA THR A 20 -5.18 5.12 -16.23
C THR A 20 -5.82 5.69 -14.97
N GLN A 21 -6.70 6.69 -15.12
CA GLN A 21 -7.54 7.19 -14.02
C GLN A 21 -8.37 6.07 -13.38
N HIS A 22 -8.86 5.13 -14.18
CA HIS A 22 -9.60 3.97 -13.69
C HIS A 22 -8.73 3.06 -12.81
N ASP A 23 -7.44 2.88 -13.14
CA ASP A 23 -6.51 2.09 -12.32
C ASP A 23 -6.29 2.74 -10.96
N ARG A 24 -6.15 4.08 -10.93
CA ARG A 24 -6.02 4.86 -9.69
C ARG A 24 -7.26 4.74 -8.82
N GLU A 25 -8.44 4.95 -9.40
CA GLU A 25 -9.72 4.82 -8.68
C GLU A 25 -9.96 3.41 -8.16
N ARG A 26 -9.53 2.39 -8.90
CA ARG A 26 -9.64 1.01 -8.45
C ARG A 26 -8.67 0.72 -7.31
N LEU A 27 -7.42 1.15 -7.42
CA LEU A 27 -6.42 0.94 -6.37
C LEU A 27 -6.75 1.75 -5.11
N SER A 28 -7.31 2.97 -5.25
CA SER A 28 -7.84 3.75 -4.12
C SER A 28 -8.95 3.00 -3.38
N ARG A 29 -9.91 2.42 -4.10
CA ARG A 29 -10.94 1.58 -3.48
C ARG A 29 -10.35 0.35 -2.81
N ASP A 30 -9.35 -0.28 -3.44
CA ASP A 30 -8.65 -1.42 -2.84
C ASP A 30 -7.97 -1.01 -1.51
N VAL A 31 -7.43 0.22 -1.40
CA VAL A 31 -6.87 0.75 -0.14
C VAL A 31 -7.97 0.92 0.92
N ASP A 32 -9.06 1.60 0.57
CA ASP A 32 -10.18 1.86 1.48
C ASP A 32 -10.78 0.55 2.03
N ASP A 33 -10.97 -0.45 1.16
CA ASP A 33 -11.50 -1.78 1.54
C ASP A 33 -10.56 -2.54 2.50
N LEU A 34 -9.26 -2.30 2.44
CA LEU A 34 -8.27 -2.92 3.32
C LEU A 34 -8.20 -2.22 4.67
N ASP A 35 -8.25 -0.89 4.68
CA ASP A 35 -8.33 -0.11 5.91
C ASP A 35 -9.61 -0.41 6.67
N GLU A 36 -10.75 -0.52 5.99
CA GLU A 36 -12.03 -0.89 6.60
C GLU A 36 -11.93 -2.24 7.33
N LYS A 37 -11.29 -3.25 6.72
CA LYS A 37 -11.09 -4.55 7.39
C LYS A 37 -10.22 -4.46 8.63
N TYR A 38 -9.21 -3.60 8.62
CA TYR A 38 -8.41 -3.31 9.81
C TYR A 38 -9.28 -2.68 10.90
N PHE A 39 -10.04 -1.63 10.58
CA PHE A 39 -10.88 -0.92 11.55
C PHE A 39 -11.99 -1.79 12.12
N VAL A 40 -12.66 -2.61 11.31
CA VAL A 40 -13.70 -3.56 11.78
C VAL A 40 -13.15 -4.48 12.87
N ILE A 41 -11.93 -4.99 12.70
CA ILE A 41 -11.30 -5.86 13.71
C ILE A 41 -10.94 -5.02 14.94
N VAL A 42 -10.32 -3.85 14.76
CA VAL A 42 -9.93 -3.00 15.89
C VAL A 42 -11.13 -2.59 16.74
N GLU A 43 -12.25 -2.24 16.11
CA GLU A 43 -13.50 -1.91 16.78
C GLU A 43 -14.12 -3.13 17.49
N GLN A 44 -14.08 -4.30 16.85
CA GLN A 44 -14.60 -5.54 17.44
C GLN A 44 -13.87 -5.94 18.72
N TYR A 45 -12.55 -5.72 18.79
CA TYR A 45 -11.70 -6.15 19.89
C TYR A 45 -11.32 -5.03 20.88
N ASP A 46 -11.83 -3.80 20.68
CA ASP A 46 -11.41 -2.59 21.44
C ASP A 46 -9.87 -2.42 21.42
N GLY A 47 -9.28 -2.62 20.25
CA GLY A 47 -7.83 -2.69 20.06
C GLY A 47 -7.41 -3.81 19.10
N LEU A 48 -6.12 -4.13 19.08
CA LEU A 48 -5.59 -5.18 18.20
C LEU A 48 -6.08 -6.57 18.65
N ASP A 49 -6.44 -7.39 17.68
CA ASP A 49 -6.75 -8.80 17.93
C ASP A 49 -5.48 -9.57 18.33
N GLY A 50 -5.64 -10.59 19.17
CA GLY A 50 -4.53 -11.45 19.60
C GLY A 50 -3.95 -12.34 18.49
N GLY A 51 -4.65 -12.46 17.35
CA GLY A 51 -4.24 -13.25 16.19
C GLY A 51 -3.36 -12.50 15.20
N GLY A 52 -3.24 -11.18 15.31
CA GLY A 52 -2.49 -10.33 14.38
C GLY A 52 -3.18 -10.14 13.03
N GLU A 53 -4.47 -10.44 12.92
CA GLU A 53 -5.23 -10.27 11.69
C GLU A 53 -5.39 -8.78 11.34
N ALA A 54 -5.64 -7.92 12.33
CA ALA A 54 -5.70 -6.47 12.16
C ALA A 54 -4.41 -5.94 11.52
N LEU A 55 -3.25 -6.26 12.10
CA LEU A 55 -1.95 -5.82 11.57
C LEU A 55 -1.69 -6.37 10.17
N THR A 56 -2.18 -7.58 9.88
CA THR A 56 -2.10 -8.14 8.53
C THR A 56 -2.84 -7.25 7.54
N TRP A 57 -4.10 -6.85 7.82
CA TRP A 57 -4.88 -5.96 6.96
C TRP A 57 -4.27 -4.56 6.87
N PHE A 58 -3.79 -4.03 7.98
CA PHE A 58 -3.07 -2.75 8.03
C PHE A 58 -1.89 -2.75 7.06
N HIS A 59 -0.96 -3.71 7.16
CA HIS A 59 0.21 -3.75 6.27
C HIS A 59 -0.18 -3.85 4.78
N LYS A 60 -1.28 -4.55 4.46
CA LYS A 60 -1.79 -4.63 3.09
C LYS A 60 -2.33 -3.29 2.60
N ALA A 61 -3.07 -2.58 3.44
CA ALA A 61 -3.57 -1.25 3.12
C ALA A 61 -2.41 -0.27 2.86
N ARG A 62 -1.42 -0.24 3.76
CA ARG A 62 -0.21 0.60 3.59
C ARG A 62 0.57 0.22 2.32
N ALA A 63 0.71 -1.07 2.02
CA ALA A 63 1.39 -1.50 0.79
C ALA A 63 0.65 -1.06 -0.49
N ALA A 64 -0.69 -1.14 -0.50
CA ALA A 64 -1.50 -0.68 -1.62
C ALA A 64 -1.48 0.85 -1.74
N ALA A 65 -1.47 1.58 -0.63
CA ALA A 65 -1.34 3.03 -0.59
C ALA A 65 0.02 3.49 -1.12
N ALA A 66 1.11 2.81 -0.73
CA ALA A 66 2.43 3.06 -1.27
C ALA A 66 2.46 2.91 -2.80
N LEU A 67 1.83 1.85 -3.33
CA LEU A 67 1.71 1.67 -4.77
C LEU A 67 0.89 2.80 -5.40
N LEU A 68 -0.24 3.19 -4.81
CA LEU A 68 -1.08 4.28 -5.32
C LEU A 68 -0.33 5.60 -5.43
N TYR A 69 0.39 6.01 -4.37
CA TYR A 69 1.17 7.24 -4.37
C TYR A 69 2.36 7.19 -5.34
N SER A 70 2.91 6.00 -5.60
CA SER A 70 4.02 5.84 -6.53
C SER A 70 3.63 6.18 -7.98
N LEU A 71 2.34 6.06 -8.31
CA LEU A 71 1.78 6.42 -9.63
C LEU A 71 1.78 7.94 -9.90
N ASP A 72 2.04 8.76 -8.88
CA ASP A 72 2.19 10.22 -8.94
C ASP A 72 3.56 10.68 -8.37
N SER A 73 4.57 9.80 -8.42
CA SER A 73 5.90 10.03 -7.81
C SER A 73 6.73 11.15 -8.45
N ASP A 74 6.33 11.66 -9.62
CA ASP A 74 6.92 12.86 -10.22
C ASP A 74 6.75 14.09 -9.31
N ALA A 75 5.73 14.10 -8.45
CA ALA A 75 5.59 15.08 -7.38
C ALA A 75 6.32 14.62 -6.11
N VAL A 76 7.13 15.52 -5.53
CA VAL A 76 7.84 15.27 -4.25
C VAL A 76 6.89 14.77 -3.16
N GLN A 77 5.66 15.29 -3.12
CA GLN A 77 4.64 14.83 -2.19
C GLN A 77 4.32 13.34 -2.40
N GLY A 78 3.98 12.93 -3.63
CA GLY A 78 3.68 11.53 -3.94
C GLY A 78 4.85 10.59 -3.63
N PHE A 79 6.08 11.04 -3.90
CA PHE A 79 7.30 10.31 -3.49
C PHE A 79 7.40 10.13 -1.96
N CYS A 80 7.20 11.20 -1.19
CA CYS A 80 7.25 11.14 0.27
C CYS A 80 6.16 10.23 0.85
N GLU A 81 4.92 10.33 0.36
CA GLU A 81 3.80 9.47 0.79
C GLU A 81 4.09 8.00 0.45
N THR A 82 4.62 7.72 -0.74
CA THR A 82 5.05 6.37 -1.13
C THR A 82 6.03 5.76 -0.13
N LEU A 83 7.07 6.52 0.26
CA LEU A 83 8.07 6.04 1.22
C LEU A 83 7.50 5.86 2.62
N TYR A 84 6.64 6.77 3.06
CA TYR A 84 5.98 6.68 4.36
C TYR A 84 5.14 5.40 4.45
N GLU A 85 4.28 5.18 3.46
CA GLU A 85 3.40 4.01 3.41
C GLU A 85 4.18 2.70 3.25
N ALA A 86 5.24 2.70 2.43
CA ALA A 86 6.12 1.54 2.29
C ALA A 86 6.84 1.21 3.60
N GLN A 87 7.24 2.22 4.38
CA GLN A 87 7.85 1.99 5.69
C GLN A 87 6.83 1.41 6.67
N ALA A 88 5.62 1.97 6.72
CA ALA A 88 4.56 1.46 7.57
C ALA A 88 4.15 0.02 7.23
N ALA A 89 4.23 -0.37 5.95
CA ALA A 89 3.92 -1.72 5.50
C ALA A 89 5.00 -2.77 5.83
N THR A 90 6.28 -2.35 5.88
CA THR A 90 7.43 -3.27 5.94
C THR A 90 8.22 -3.20 7.24
N ASP A 91 8.07 -2.10 7.97
CA ASP A 91 8.92 -1.70 9.10
C ASP A 91 10.43 -1.65 8.75
N ASP A 92 10.79 -1.52 7.46
CA ASP A 92 12.19 -1.55 6.99
C ASP A 92 12.71 -0.14 6.63
N LEU A 93 12.96 0.67 7.66
CA LEU A 93 13.55 1.99 7.46
C LEU A 93 14.97 1.93 6.85
N ALA A 94 15.73 0.87 7.14
CA ALA A 94 17.10 0.74 6.67
C ALA A 94 17.14 0.47 5.15
N GLY A 95 16.29 -0.43 4.67
CA GLY A 95 16.12 -0.73 3.25
C GLY A 95 15.68 0.49 2.46
N LEU A 96 14.67 1.23 2.94
CA LEU A 96 14.19 2.43 2.26
C LEU A 96 15.26 3.53 2.18
N LYS A 97 16.03 3.74 3.26
CA LYS A 97 17.17 4.68 3.24
C LYS A 97 18.25 4.27 2.24
N ALA A 98 18.48 2.96 2.04
CA ALA A 98 19.44 2.48 1.07
C ALA A 98 18.98 2.73 -0.37
N LEU A 99 17.67 2.66 -0.65
CA LEU A 99 17.09 2.97 -1.96
C LEU A 99 17.24 4.46 -2.31
N CYS A 100 17.01 5.37 -1.35
CA CYS A 100 17.08 6.82 -1.57
C CYS A 100 18.50 7.39 -1.72
N ARG A 101 19.53 6.59 -1.46
CA ARG A 101 20.95 7.01 -1.54
C ARG A 101 21.62 6.64 -2.87
N ARG A 102 20.89 5.93 -3.73
CA ARG A 102 21.34 5.57 -5.09
C ARG A 102 20.98 6.69 -6.05
#